data_AF-A0A2E0M3Z9-F1
#
_entry.id   AF-A0A2E0M3Z9-F1
#
_cell.length_a   1.000
_cell.length_b   1.000
_cell.length_c   1.000
_cell.angle_alpha   90.00
_cell.angle_beta   90.00
_cell.angle_gamma   90.00
#
_symmetry.space_group_name_H-M   'P 1'
#
loop_
_entity.id
_entity.type
_entity.pdbx_description
1 polymer ?
#
loop_
_entity_poly.entity_id
_entity_poly.type
_entity_poly.pdbx_seq_one_letter_code
_entity_poly.pdbx_strand_id
1 'polypeptide(L)'
;MAEATETDAIELDENGEPKRNFRRVLEDRATEAEAQVAELQAKLQGLEKAEVFRSAGIDPNDTRQSYFVKGYDGELDAESIRMAAEEAGFLGQTPGVESTVPQASGLLEPEDTTTLQQELAAQQRIADAGVQGQPVVPPQLNDQIRATTNEKELKALMSSQGYEFDVQG
;
A
#
# COMPACT_ATOMS: atom_id res chain seq x y z
N MET A 1 11.65 -5.96 -16.44
CA MET A 1 11.74 -6.70 -17.71
C MET A 1 12.84 -7.73 -17.52
N ALA A 2 12.48 -9.02 -17.49
CA ALA A 2 13.46 -10.10 -17.37
C ALA A 2 14.10 -10.29 -18.74
N GLU A 3 15.40 -10.03 -18.82
CA GLU A 3 16.25 -10.33 -19.96
C GLU A 3 16.27 -11.86 -20.11
N ALA A 4 15.61 -12.38 -21.15
CA ALA A 4 15.68 -13.79 -21.49
C ALA A 4 17.12 -14.11 -21.86
N THR A 5 17.78 -14.93 -21.05
CA THR A 5 19.12 -15.47 -21.31
C THR A 5 19.07 -16.33 -22.57
N GLU A 6 19.30 -15.72 -23.74
CA GLU A 6 19.27 -16.33 -25.08
C GLU A 6 20.59 -17.04 -25.44
N THR A 7 21.39 -17.51 -24.47
CA THR A 7 22.76 -17.99 -24.74
C THR A 7 23.11 -19.36 -24.15
N ASP A 8 22.16 -20.29 -24.01
CA ASP A 8 22.53 -21.68 -23.66
C ASP A 8 21.73 -22.72 -24.45
N ALA A 9 21.50 -22.43 -25.73
CA ALA A 9 21.10 -23.45 -26.68
C ALA A 9 22.31 -24.35 -26.94
N ILE A 10 22.12 -25.65 -26.68
CA ILE A 10 23.11 -26.70 -26.95
C ILE A 10 23.63 -26.54 -28.39
N GLU A 11 24.86 -26.06 -28.54
CA GLU A 11 25.44 -25.89 -29.87
C GLU A 11 25.70 -27.26 -30.51
N LEU A 12 24.93 -27.53 -31.56
CA LEU A 12 25.11 -28.69 -32.43
C LEU A 12 26.16 -28.35 -33.49
N ASP A 13 27.03 -29.30 -33.81
CA ASP A 13 27.95 -29.20 -34.93
C ASP A 13 27.20 -29.37 -36.26
N GLU A 14 27.93 -29.28 -37.37
CA GLU A 14 27.41 -29.47 -38.73
C GLU A 14 26.84 -30.88 -39.00
N ASN A 15 27.12 -31.85 -38.11
CA ASN A 15 26.62 -33.23 -38.16
C ASN A 15 25.42 -33.43 -37.23
N GLY A 16 24.95 -32.38 -36.54
CA GLY A 16 23.89 -32.47 -35.54
C GLY A 16 24.35 -33.08 -34.22
N GLU A 17 25.66 -33.24 -34.01
CA GLU A 17 26.23 -33.77 -32.80
C GLU A 17 26.58 -32.67 -31.79
N PRO A 18 26.51 -32.99 -30.50
CA PRO A 18 27.09 -32.21 -29.43
C PRO A 18 28.48 -31.59 -29.66
N LYS A 19 28.63 -30.25 -29.77
CA LYS A 19 29.99 -29.64 -29.75
C LYS A 19 30.70 -29.80 -28.40
N ARG A 20 29.93 -29.97 -27.31
CA ARG A 20 30.40 -30.17 -25.93
C ARG A 20 29.83 -31.47 -25.38
N ASN A 21 30.50 -32.07 -24.39
CA ASN A 21 29.97 -33.24 -23.70
C ASN A 21 28.60 -32.92 -23.05
N PHE A 22 27.49 -33.37 -23.64
CA PHE A 22 26.12 -33.07 -23.16
C PHE A 22 25.91 -33.47 -21.72
N ARG A 23 26.53 -34.56 -21.30
CA ARG A 23 26.50 -35.00 -19.92
C ARG A 23 27.00 -33.91 -18.96
N ARG A 24 28.09 -33.24 -19.31
CA ARG A 24 28.67 -32.17 -18.51
C ARG A 24 27.77 -30.92 -18.50
N VAL A 25 27.19 -30.56 -19.64
CA VAL A 25 26.24 -29.43 -19.73
C VAL A 25 25.00 -29.69 -18.88
N LEU A 26 24.48 -30.92 -18.88
CA LEU A 26 23.33 -31.30 -18.06
C LEU A 26 23.67 -31.34 -16.56
N GLU A 27 24.85 -31.84 -16.20
CA GLU A 27 25.35 -31.83 -14.82
C GLU A 27 25.53 -30.37 -14.33
N ASP A 28 26.20 -29.52 -15.11
CA ASP A 28 26.39 -28.10 -14.80
C ASP A 28 25.03 -27.40 -14.62
N ARG A 29 24.08 -27.60 -15.55
CA ARG A 29 22.73 -27.04 -15.46
C ARG A 29 21.95 -27.52 -14.24
N ALA A 30 22.08 -28.80 -13.88
CA ALA A 30 21.44 -29.33 -12.68
C ALA A 30 22.00 -28.66 -11.42
N THR A 31 23.33 -28.51 -11.33
CA THR A 31 23.96 -27.84 -10.18
C THR A 31 23.60 -26.37 -10.08
N GLU A 32 23.52 -25.65 -11.19
CA GLU A 32 23.08 -24.25 -11.22
C GLU A 32 21.61 -24.10 -10.83
N ALA A 33 20.74 -24.99 -11.32
CA ALA A 33 19.33 -25.00 -10.94
C ALA A 33 19.16 -25.28 -9.44
N GLU A 34 19.89 -26.24 -8.88
CA GLU A 34 19.89 -26.52 -7.45
C GLU A 34 20.38 -25.33 -6.63
N ALA A 35 21.45 -24.66 -7.08
CA ALA A 35 21.96 -23.45 -6.43
C ALA A 35 20.94 -22.31 -6.43
N GLN A 36 20.26 -22.09 -7.56
CA GLN A 36 19.20 -21.08 -7.67
C GLN A 36 18.00 -21.41 -6.78
N VAL A 37 17.58 -22.68 -6.71
CA VAL A 37 16.49 -23.11 -5.82
C VAL A 37 16.88 -22.89 -4.36
N ALA A 38 18.10 -23.24 -3.96
CA ALA A 38 18.59 -23.01 -2.61
C ALA A 38 18.63 -21.52 -2.26
N GLU A 39 19.09 -20.66 -3.18
CA GLU A 39 19.11 -19.21 -2.98
C GLU A 39 17.69 -18.63 -2.84
N LEU A 40 16.76 -19.07 -3.70
CA LEU A 40 15.35 -18.63 -3.65
C LEU A 40 14.68 -19.10 -2.37
N GLN A 41 14.92 -20.34 -1.93
CA GLN A 41 14.39 -20.84 -0.66
C GLN A 41 14.92 -20.04 0.53
N ALA A 42 16.21 -19.73 0.56
CA ALA A 42 16.79 -18.90 1.62
C ALA A 42 16.17 -17.48 1.64
N LYS A 43 15.92 -16.89 0.47
CA LYS A 43 15.23 -15.59 0.36
C LYS A 43 13.78 -15.67 0.84
N LEU A 44 13.03 -16.71 0.44
CA LEU A 44 11.65 -16.91 0.88
C LEU A 44 11.58 -17.07 2.40
N GLN A 45 12.41 -17.93 2.98
CA GLN A 45 12.48 -18.09 4.43
C GLN A 45 12.84 -16.79 5.14
N GLY A 46 13.77 -15.99 4.59
CA GLY A 46 14.11 -14.68 5.14
C GLY A 46 12.93 -13.69 5.12
N LEU A 47 12.17 -13.68 4.04
CA LEU A 47 10.97 -12.85 3.89
C LEU A 47 9.84 -13.30 4.81
N GLU A 48 9.55 -14.60 4.86
CA GLU A 48 8.55 -15.18 5.76
C GLU A 48 8.86 -14.83 7.21
N LYS A 49 10.12 -15.03 7.64
CA LYS A 49 10.57 -14.61 8.97
C LYS A 49 10.27 -13.13 9.21
N ALA A 50 10.70 -12.26 8.30
CA ALA A 50 10.49 -10.81 8.44
C ALA A 50 9.01 -10.42 8.50
N GLU A 51 8.13 -11.12 7.79
CA GLU A 51 6.68 -10.91 7.85
C GLU A 51 6.09 -11.36 9.19
N VAL A 52 6.51 -12.51 9.72
CA VAL A 52 6.03 -13.02 11.02
C VAL A 52 6.51 -12.12 12.17
N PHE A 53 7.76 -11.65 12.15
CA PHE A 53 8.22 -10.68 13.15
C PHE A 53 7.44 -9.37 13.07
N ARG A 54 7.18 -8.86 11.85
CA ARG A 54 6.39 -7.64 11.66
C ARG A 54 4.94 -7.80 12.14
N SER A 55 4.31 -8.95 11.88
CA SER A 55 2.94 -9.23 12.34
C SER A 55 2.85 -9.44 13.86
N ALA A 56 3.94 -9.89 14.48
CA ALA A 56 4.09 -9.91 15.93
C ALA A 56 4.24 -8.50 16.56
N GLY A 57 4.45 -7.46 15.75
CA GLY A 57 4.66 -6.08 16.19
C GLY A 57 6.13 -5.69 16.35
N ILE A 58 7.06 -6.52 15.85
CA ILE A 58 8.51 -6.30 15.90
C ILE A 58 8.98 -5.69 14.57
N ASP A 59 9.54 -4.49 14.64
CA ASP A 59 10.20 -3.83 13.52
C ASP A 59 11.68 -4.26 13.42
N PRO A 60 12.06 -5.06 12.41
CA PRO A 60 13.46 -5.47 12.22
C PRO A 60 14.40 -4.30 11.85
N ASN A 61 13.86 -3.12 11.51
CA ASN A 61 14.67 -1.92 11.24
C ASN A 61 15.05 -1.14 12.51
N ASP A 62 14.35 -1.38 13.64
CA ASP A 62 14.75 -0.81 14.92
C ASP A 62 16.00 -1.55 15.44
N THR A 63 17.04 -0.79 15.81
CA THR A 63 18.31 -1.35 16.30
C THR A 63 18.11 -2.29 17.48
N ARG A 64 17.24 -1.96 18.44
CA ARG A 64 16.98 -2.80 19.63
C ARG A 64 16.29 -4.09 19.23
N GLN A 65 15.24 -3.98 18.44
CA GLN A 65 14.42 -5.10 18.01
C GLN A 65 15.15 -6.01 17.01
N SER A 66 16.10 -5.47 16.23
CA SER A 66 16.96 -6.25 15.34
C SER A 66 17.81 -7.29 16.09
N TYR A 67 18.21 -7.01 17.34
CA TYR A 67 18.92 -7.98 18.17
C TYR A 67 18.00 -9.10 18.65
N PHE A 68 16.74 -8.80 18.92
CA PHE A 68 15.73 -9.82 19.24
C PHE A 68 15.53 -10.77 18.06
N VAL A 69 15.33 -10.24 16.85
CA VAL A 69 15.16 -11.06 15.62
C VAL A 69 16.37 -11.97 15.38
N LYS A 70 17.59 -11.50 15.67
CA LYS A 70 18.83 -12.30 15.52
C LYS A 70 19.02 -13.36 16.61
N GLY A 71 18.50 -13.12 17.82
CA GLY A 71 18.64 -14.01 18.97
C GLY A 71 17.45 -14.94 19.18
N TYR A 72 16.34 -14.74 18.46
CA TYR A 72 15.14 -15.55 18.59
C TYR A 72 15.32 -16.90 17.87
N ASP A 73 15.35 -17.97 18.66
CA ASP A 73 15.45 -19.37 18.21
C ASP A 73 14.16 -20.16 18.50
N GLY A 74 13.07 -19.45 18.84
CA GLY A 74 11.76 -20.05 19.10
C GLY A 74 10.95 -20.33 17.84
N GLU A 75 9.68 -20.72 18.03
CA GLU A 75 8.75 -20.99 16.94
C GLU A 75 8.48 -19.75 16.08
N LEU A 76 8.48 -19.91 14.75
CA LEU A 76 8.15 -18.86 13.78
C LEU A 76 6.64 -18.67 13.66
N ASP A 77 6.02 -18.32 14.78
CA ASP A 77 4.61 -18.00 14.88
C ASP A 77 4.44 -16.61 15.49
N ALA A 78 3.50 -15.84 14.95
CA ALA A 78 3.32 -14.44 15.32
C ALA A 78 2.92 -14.28 16.80
N GLU A 79 2.13 -15.21 17.35
CA GLU A 79 1.73 -15.17 18.76
C GLU A 79 2.91 -15.54 19.67
N SER A 80 3.66 -16.58 19.30
CA SER A 80 4.84 -17.02 20.06
C SER A 80 5.93 -15.95 20.12
N ILE A 81 6.22 -15.31 18.98
CA ILE A 81 7.18 -14.21 18.88
C ILE A 81 6.73 -13.01 19.72
N ARG A 82 5.44 -12.65 19.65
CA ARG A 82 4.90 -11.55 20.44
C ARG A 82 5.06 -11.79 21.94
N MET A 83 4.68 -12.97 22.41
CA MET A 83 4.82 -13.34 23.83
C MET A 83 6.28 -13.31 24.29
N ALA A 84 7.20 -13.85 23.50
CA ALA A 84 8.63 -13.82 23.81
C ALA A 84 9.19 -12.38 23.80
N ALA A 85 8.72 -11.53 22.88
CA ALA A 85 9.11 -10.13 22.82
C ALA A 85 8.53 -9.29 23.97
N GLU A 86 7.32 -9.61 24.43
CA GLU A 86 6.72 -9.03 25.63
C GLU A 86 7.51 -9.44 26.89
N GLU A 87 7.85 -10.72 27.02
CA GLU A 87 8.65 -11.25 28.14
C GLU A 87 10.06 -10.61 28.17
N ALA A 88 10.67 -10.43 27.00
CA ALA A 88 11.95 -9.76 26.86
C ALA A 88 11.87 -8.22 26.95
N GLY A 89 10.66 -7.66 27.09
CA GLY A 89 10.44 -6.22 27.27
C GLY A 89 10.59 -5.37 26.01
N PHE A 90 10.63 -5.97 24.82
CA PHE A 90 10.65 -5.25 23.54
C PHE A 90 9.29 -4.62 23.21
N LEU A 91 8.19 -5.26 23.62
CA LEU A 91 6.81 -4.79 23.36
C LEU A 91 6.13 -4.14 24.58
N GLY A 92 6.86 -3.92 25.68
CA GLY A 92 6.33 -3.40 26.95
C GLY A 92 6.61 -1.91 27.24
N GLN A 93 7.33 -1.22 26.36
CA GLN A 93 7.50 0.23 26.41
C GLN A 93 7.05 0.79 25.08
N THR A 94 5.82 1.29 25.01
CA THR A 94 5.51 2.43 24.16
C THR A 94 6.37 3.60 24.67
N PRO A 95 7.42 4.07 23.96
CA PRO A 95 7.84 5.44 24.13
C PRO A 95 6.69 6.31 23.58
N GLY A 96 5.76 6.70 24.46
CA GLY A 96 4.65 7.58 24.12
C GLY A 96 3.66 6.94 23.14
N VAL A 97 2.52 6.48 23.62
CA VAL A 97 1.35 7.38 23.59
C VAL A 97 1.74 8.84 23.86
N GLU A 98 2.21 9.55 22.83
CA GLU A 98 1.76 10.93 22.64
C GLU A 98 0.36 10.77 22.00
N SER A 99 -0.79 11.04 22.62
CA SER A 99 -1.12 12.00 23.68
C SER A 99 -0.34 13.31 23.58
N THR A 100 -0.18 13.82 22.35
CA THR A 100 -0.20 15.26 22.13
C THR A 100 -1.64 15.66 21.81
N VAL A 101 -2.46 15.71 22.86
CA VAL A 101 -3.52 16.71 22.89
C VAL A 101 -2.85 17.94 23.49
N PRO A 102 -2.40 18.93 22.69
CA PRO A 102 -2.02 20.20 23.26
C PRO A 102 -3.31 20.90 23.70
N GLN A 103 -3.68 20.72 24.97
CA GLN A 103 -4.40 21.77 25.69
C GLN A 103 -3.43 22.95 25.87
N ALA A 104 -3.20 23.69 24.80
CA ALA A 104 -2.55 24.98 24.81
C ALA A 104 -3.60 26.03 24.45
N SER A 105 -4.32 26.49 25.47
CA SER A 105 -4.92 27.81 25.46
C SER A 105 -3.82 28.82 25.22
N GLY A 106 -3.78 29.45 24.04
CA GLY A 106 -2.91 30.58 23.79
C GLY A 106 -2.53 30.76 22.33
N LEU A 107 -3.34 31.57 21.63
CA LEU A 107 -3.04 32.38 20.43
C LEU A 107 -1.96 31.84 19.49
N LEU A 108 -2.33 31.48 18.25
CA LEU A 108 -1.75 31.96 16.96
C LEU A 108 -2.31 31.12 15.78
N GLU A 109 -3.01 31.82 14.87
CA GLU A 109 -3.35 31.53 13.45
C GLU A 109 -4.17 30.27 13.03
N PRO A 110 -5.33 30.41 12.33
CA PRO A 110 -6.31 29.32 12.10
C PRO A 110 -6.31 28.64 10.72
N GLU A 111 -5.25 28.70 9.91
CA GLU A 111 -5.40 28.31 8.48
C GLU A 111 -4.97 26.87 8.12
N ASP A 112 -4.08 26.21 8.87
CA ASP A 112 -3.48 24.93 8.42
C ASP A 112 -3.92 23.66 9.15
N THR A 113 -4.49 23.74 10.35
CA THR A 113 -4.92 22.53 11.08
C THR A 113 -6.26 21.98 10.60
N THR A 114 -7.06 22.83 9.94
CA THR A 114 -8.41 22.50 9.47
C THR A 114 -8.37 21.48 8.33
N THR A 115 -7.33 21.53 7.48
CA THR A 115 -7.19 20.69 6.29
C THR A 115 -6.94 19.22 6.65
N LEU A 116 -6.02 18.94 7.58
CA LEU A 116 -5.67 17.58 7.99
C LEU A 116 -6.88 16.83 8.60
N GLN A 117 -7.63 17.52 9.47
CA GLN A 117 -8.80 16.94 10.11
C GLN A 117 -9.96 16.76 9.13
N GLN A 118 -10.10 17.68 8.17
CA GLN A 118 -11.08 17.59 7.10
C GLN A 118 -10.75 16.46 6.10
N GLU A 119 -9.47 16.19 5.86
CA GLU A 119 -9.00 15.11 4.98
C GLU A 119 -9.24 13.73 5.60
N LEU A 120 -8.99 13.57 6.90
CA LEU A 120 -9.30 12.35 7.66
C LEU A 120 -10.82 12.06 7.65
N ALA A 121 -11.63 13.10 7.88
CA ALA A 121 -13.08 12.99 7.81
C ALA A 121 -13.60 12.75 6.37
N ALA A 122 -12.85 13.17 5.35
CA ALA A 122 -13.17 12.86 3.95
C ALA A 122 -12.85 11.40 3.62
N GLN A 123 -11.70 10.87 4.06
CA GLN A 123 -11.33 9.46 3.84
C GLN A 123 -12.31 8.49 4.51
N GLN A 124 -12.77 8.79 5.73
CA GLN A 124 -13.80 7.97 6.40
C GLN A 124 -15.13 7.98 5.64
N ARG A 125 -15.55 9.13 5.11
CA ARG A 125 -16.75 9.21 4.27
C ARG A 125 -16.62 8.44 2.96
N ILE A 126 -15.44 8.39 2.34
CA ILE A 126 -15.20 7.61 1.12
C ILE A 126 -15.23 6.11 1.41
N ALA A 127 -14.64 5.67 2.53
CA ALA A 127 -14.67 4.27 2.96
C ALA A 127 -16.11 3.78 3.22
N ASP A 128 -16.93 4.59 3.90
CA ASP A 128 -18.34 4.26 4.16
C ASP A 128 -19.21 4.33 2.89
N ALA A 129 -18.96 5.30 2.01
CA ALA A 129 -19.71 5.46 0.76
C ALA A 129 -19.42 4.34 -0.27
N GLY A 130 -18.25 3.70 -0.21
CA GLY A 130 -17.92 2.55 -1.06
C GLY A 130 -18.81 1.32 -0.82
N VAL A 131 -19.48 1.23 0.33
CA VAL A 131 -20.33 0.09 0.70
C VAL A 131 -21.78 0.25 0.23
N GLN A 132 -22.24 1.46 -0.08
CA GLN A 132 -23.59 1.71 -0.62
C GLN A 132 -23.54 2.72 -1.77
N GLY A 133 -23.11 2.24 -2.94
CA GLY A 133 -23.08 3.01 -4.19
C GLY A 133 -24.47 3.45 -4.66
N GLN A 134 -25.03 4.48 -4.02
CA GLN A 134 -26.13 5.24 -4.61
C GLN A 134 -25.51 6.29 -5.54
N PRO A 135 -25.84 6.25 -6.84
CA PRO A 135 -25.33 7.24 -7.79
C PRO A 135 -25.79 8.63 -7.34
N VAL A 136 -24.87 9.58 -7.31
CA VAL A 136 -25.17 10.99 -7.09
C VAL A 136 -26.01 11.46 -8.27
N VAL A 137 -27.34 11.44 -8.10
CA VAL A 137 -28.24 11.97 -9.12
C VAL A 137 -28.03 13.48 -9.15
N PRO A 138 -27.61 14.07 -10.29
CA PRO A 138 -27.44 15.51 -10.37
C PRO A 138 -28.77 16.20 -10.01
N PRO A 139 -28.74 17.31 -9.25
CA PRO A 139 -29.94 18.01 -8.83
C PRO A 139 -30.79 18.34 -10.06
N GLN A 140 -32.08 17.99 -9.99
CA GLN A 140 -32.98 18.19 -11.12
C GLN A 140 -33.11 19.69 -11.41
N LEU A 141 -33.25 20.06 -12.68
CA LEU A 141 -33.32 21.46 -13.11
C LEU A 141 -34.35 22.28 -12.31
N ASN A 142 -35.49 21.68 -11.94
CA ASN A 142 -36.51 22.32 -11.12
C ASN A 142 -36.03 22.68 -9.71
N ASP A 143 -35.15 21.88 -9.10
CA ASP A 143 -34.59 22.17 -7.78
C ASP A 143 -33.59 23.32 -7.88
N GLN A 144 -32.82 23.36 -8.97
CA GLN A 144 -31.90 24.46 -9.25
C GLN A 144 -32.66 25.77 -9.51
N ILE A 145 -33.77 25.73 -10.26
CA ILE A 145 -34.66 26.89 -10.48
C ILE A 145 -35.19 27.42 -9.15
N ARG A 146 -35.65 26.55 -8.25
CA ARG A 146 -36.16 26.93 -6.93
C ARG A 146 -35.07 27.49 -6.00
N ALA A 147 -33.82 27.07 -6.18
CA ALA A 147 -32.69 27.55 -5.39
C ALA A 147 -32.16 28.92 -5.86
N THR A 148 -32.45 29.34 -7.09
CA THR A 148 -32.06 30.68 -7.55
C THR A 148 -32.85 31.76 -6.80
N THR A 149 -32.12 32.75 -6.28
CA THR A 149 -32.73 33.83 -5.46
C THR A 149 -32.88 35.13 -6.26
N ASN A 150 -32.31 35.20 -7.47
CA ASN A 150 -32.30 36.39 -8.30
C ASN A 150 -32.63 36.04 -9.76
N GLU A 151 -33.38 36.92 -10.44
CA GLU A 151 -33.80 36.78 -11.84
C GLU A 151 -32.61 36.64 -12.80
N LYS A 152 -31.49 37.31 -12.50
CA LYS A 152 -30.27 37.21 -13.31
C LYS A 152 -29.65 35.82 -13.25
N GLU A 153 -29.66 35.18 -12.08
CA GLU A 153 -29.15 33.82 -11.89
C GLU A 153 -30.08 32.79 -12.51
N LEU A 154 -31.40 32.99 -12.36
CA LEU A 154 -32.39 32.17 -13.02
C LEU A 154 -32.24 32.23 -14.54
N LYS A 155 -32.08 33.42 -15.12
CA LYS A 155 -31.88 33.58 -16.57
C LYS A 155 -30.58 32.92 -17.04
N ALA A 156 -29.49 33.06 -16.29
CA ALA A 156 -28.22 32.39 -16.61
C ALA A 156 -28.33 30.86 -16.53
N LEU A 157 -29.02 30.35 -15.51
CA LEU A 157 -29.29 28.92 -15.34
C LEU A 157 -30.17 28.38 -16.47
N MET A 158 -31.21 29.10 -16.87
CA MET A 158 -32.09 28.61 -17.94
C MET A 158 -31.44 28.73 -19.32
N SER A 159 -30.63 29.76 -19.54
CA SER A 159 -29.83 29.92 -20.77
C SER A 159 -28.76 28.84 -20.91
N SER A 160 -28.10 28.44 -19.80
CA SER A 160 -27.14 27.32 -19.82
C SER A 160 -27.80 25.98 -20.13
N GLN A 161 -29.11 25.87 -19.90
CA GLN A 161 -29.95 24.71 -20.23
C GLN A 161 -30.64 24.85 -21.59
N GLY A 162 -30.30 25.89 -22.37
CA GLY A 162 -30.79 26.10 -23.74
C GLY A 162 -32.14 26.80 -23.86
N TYR A 163 -32.70 27.33 -22.77
CA TYR A 163 -33.93 28.13 -22.81
C TYR A 163 -33.58 29.62 -22.86
N GLU A 164 -33.90 30.27 -23.97
CA GLU A 164 -33.69 31.70 -24.15
C GLU A 164 -35.02 32.44 -23.92
N PHE A 165 -35.10 33.23 -22.85
CA PHE A 165 -36.25 34.08 -22.57
C PHE A 165 -36.00 35.47 -23.14
N ASP A 166 -36.70 35.77 -24.24
CA ASP A 166 -36.79 37.12 -24.78
C ASP A 166 -37.96 37.83 -24.08
N VAL A 167 -37.66 38.48 -22.96
CA VAL A 167 -38.64 39.28 -22.22
C VAL A 167 -38.66 40.65 -22.89
N GLN A 168 -39.50 40.82 -23.92
CA GLN A 168 -39.92 42.14 -24.35
C GLN A 168 -40.70 42.79 -23.19
N GLY A 169 -40.10 43.81 -22.59
CA GLY A 169 -40.75 44.69 -21.62
C GLY A 169 -41.79 45.58 -22.27
#